data_AF-A0A2V8RNI9-F1
#
_entry.id   AF-A0A2V8RNI9-F1
#
_cell.length_a   1.000
_cell.length_b   1.000
_cell.length_c   1.000
_cell.angle_alpha   90.00
_cell.angle_beta   90.00
_cell.angle_gamma   90.00
#
_symmetry.space_group_name_H-M   'P 1'
#
loop_
_entity.id
_entity.type
_entity.pdbx_description
1 polymer ?
#
loop_
_entity_poly.entity_id
_entity_poly.type
_entity_poly.pdbx_seq_one_letter_code
_entity_poly.pdbx_strand_id
1 'polypeptide(L)'
;FLYTSPPSVVGLWFALEDATTENGCLWAIPGGHKLGLKSRFVRANGGTRFDIFDETPWPLERLVPLEVKTGTLIVLNGLLPHLSRANRSSRSRHAYTLHVADAQRIYPSDNWLQRSASLPFRGF
;
A
#
# COMPACT_ATOMS: atom_id res chain seq x y z
N PHE A 1 6.29 0.53 -0.40
CA PHE A 1 6.61 0.13 -1.79
C PHE A 1 6.81 1.35 -2.68
N LEU A 2 5.75 2.11 -2.97
CA LEU A 2 5.89 3.40 -3.64
C LEU A 2 6.20 4.49 -2.60
N TYR A 3 7.04 5.45 -2.96
CA TYR A 3 7.47 6.51 -2.05
C TYR A 3 7.69 7.82 -2.80
N THR A 4 7.39 8.92 -2.13
CA THR A 4 7.70 10.28 -2.56
C THR A 4 8.36 11.02 -1.40
N SER A 5 9.15 12.06 -1.70
CA SER A 5 9.75 12.92 -0.69
C SER A 5 9.31 14.37 -0.86
N PRO A 6 8.64 14.97 0.14
CA PRO A 6 7.97 14.32 1.28
C PRO A 6 6.89 13.28 0.88
N PRO A 7 6.50 12.36 1.78
CA PRO A 7 5.48 11.34 1.49
C PRO A 7 4.13 11.94 1.10
N SER A 8 3.61 11.52 -0.05
CA SER A 8 2.33 11.99 -0.61
C SER A 8 1.51 10.90 -1.28
N VAL A 9 2.00 9.66 -1.29
CA VAL A 9 1.28 8.53 -1.90
C VAL A 9 -0.02 8.28 -1.15
N VAL A 10 -1.11 8.09 -1.90
CA VAL A 10 -2.41 7.62 -1.42
C VAL A 10 -2.80 6.38 -2.21
N GLY A 11 -3.15 5.32 -1.49
CA GLY A 11 -3.70 4.10 -2.06
C GLY A 11 -5.22 4.18 -2.12
N LEU A 12 -5.80 3.85 -3.26
CA LEU A 12 -7.23 3.71 -3.49
C LEU A 12 -7.50 2.23 -3.73
N TRP A 13 -8.22 1.59 -2.81
CA TRP A 13 -8.54 0.17 -2.87
C TRP A 13 -10.05 0.00 -3.05
N PHE A 14 -10.46 -0.50 -4.21
CA PHE A 14 -11.86 -0.69 -4.59
C PHE A 14 -12.26 -2.16 -4.40
N ALA A 15 -13.24 -2.40 -3.55
CA ALA A 15 -13.85 -3.71 -3.37
C ALA A 15 -14.65 -4.07 -4.63
N LEU A 16 -14.17 -5.03 -5.43
CA LEU A 16 -14.97 -5.58 -6.53
C LEU A 16 -15.89 -6.71 -6.07
N GLU A 17 -15.63 -7.24 -4.87
CA GLU A 17 -16.42 -8.23 -4.16
C GLU A 17 -16.42 -7.87 -2.66
N ASP A 18 -17.38 -8.44 -1.91
CA ASP A 18 -17.40 -8.34 -0.45
C ASP A 18 -16.06 -8.83 0.12
N ALA A 19 -15.47 -8.06 1.03
CA ALA A 19 -14.23 -8.41 1.70
C ALA A 19 -14.51 -8.63 3.18
N THR A 20 -14.23 -9.83 3.64
CA THR A 20 -14.46 -10.29 5.02
C THR A 20 -13.17 -10.88 5.59
N THR A 21 -13.15 -11.14 6.88
CA THR A 21 -12.01 -11.76 7.55
C THR A 21 -11.74 -13.19 7.03
N GLU A 22 -12.76 -13.90 6.56
CA GLU A 22 -12.63 -15.25 6.00
C GLU A 22 -12.03 -15.26 4.59
N ASN A 23 -12.38 -14.28 3.75
CA ASN A 23 -11.89 -14.21 2.37
C ASN A 23 -10.70 -13.24 2.15
N GLY A 24 -10.14 -12.69 3.23
CA GLY A 24 -8.89 -11.95 3.22
C GLY A 24 -9.05 -10.45 2.98
N CYS A 25 -9.93 -9.81 3.75
CA CYS A 25 -10.01 -8.35 3.86
C CYS A 25 -8.67 -7.70 4.26
N LEU A 26 -8.59 -6.39 4.12
CA LEU A 26 -7.48 -5.61 4.65
C LEU A 26 -7.53 -5.58 6.18
N TRP A 27 -6.37 -5.44 6.79
CA TRP A 27 -6.17 -5.13 8.20
C TRP A 27 -5.23 -3.93 8.28
N ALA A 28 -5.51 -2.99 9.17
CA ALA A 28 -4.67 -1.80 9.35
C ALA A 28 -4.50 -1.47 10.83
N ILE A 29 -3.43 -0.75 11.16
CA ILE A 29 -3.23 -0.21 12.52
C ILE A 29 -3.80 1.21 12.56
N PRO A 30 -4.91 1.48 13.29
CA PRO A 30 -5.44 2.82 13.41
C PRO A 30 -4.40 3.82 13.94
N GLY A 31 -4.25 4.94 13.24
CA GLY A 31 -3.22 5.95 13.52
C GLY A 31 -1.79 5.52 13.15
N GLY A 32 -1.58 4.33 12.58
CA GLY A 32 -0.27 3.76 12.30
C GLY A 32 0.57 4.55 11.31
N HIS A 33 -0.04 5.38 10.46
CA HIS A 33 0.67 6.30 9.55
C HIS A 33 1.57 7.32 10.28
N LYS A 34 1.36 7.52 11.59
CA LYS A 34 2.19 8.40 12.43
C LYS A 34 3.42 7.72 13.01
N LEU A 35 3.56 6.40 12.84
CA LEU A 35 4.68 5.62 13.36
C LEU A 35 5.94 5.71 12.48
N GLY A 36 5.88 6.43 11.36
CA GLY A 36 6.99 6.61 10.44
C GLY A 36 7.18 5.46 9.46
N LEU A 37 8.10 5.66 8.52
CA LEU A 37 8.44 4.68 7.49
C LEU A 37 9.55 3.75 7.99
N LYS A 38 9.28 2.45 8.10
CA LYS A 38 10.26 1.47 8.58
C LYS A 38 11.21 0.93 7.52
N SER A 39 10.76 0.84 6.27
CA SER A 39 11.60 0.38 5.17
C SER A 39 11.12 0.90 3.81
N ARG A 40 12.02 0.94 2.83
CA ARG A 40 11.72 1.21 1.42
C ARG A 40 12.04 0.01 0.56
N PHE A 41 11.15 -0.29 -0.38
CA PHE A 41 11.40 -1.28 -1.42
C PHE A 41 11.99 -0.57 -2.64
N VAL A 42 13.28 -0.77 -2.86
CA VAL A 42 14.06 -0.04 -3.84
C VAL A 42 14.53 -0.94 -4.97
N ARG A 43 14.73 -0.34 -6.15
CA ARG A 43 15.46 -0.94 -7.26
C ARG A 43 16.95 -1.02 -6.91
N ALA A 44 17.56 -2.16 -7.19
CA ALA A 44 18.98 -2.40 -7.01
C ALA A 44 19.57 -3.04 -8.27
N ASN A 45 20.90 -3.09 -8.37
CA ASN A 45 21.59 -3.71 -9.52
C ASN A 45 21.14 -5.17 -9.69
N GLY A 46 20.40 -5.45 -10.76
CA GLY A 46 19.87 -6.79 -11.07
C GLY A 46 18.58 -7.19 -10.35
N GLY A 47 17.92 -6.31 -9.59
CA GLY A 47 16.67 -6.67 -8.91
C GLY A 47 16.13 -5.60 -7.96
N THR A 48 15.67 -6.04 -6.79
CA THR A 48 15.06 -5.19 -5.76
C THR A 48 15.52 -5.62 -4.37
N ARG A 49 15.57 -4.67 -3.43
CA ARG A 49 15.85 -4.96 -2.02
C ARG A 49 15.01 -4.08 -1.10
N PHE A 50 15.04 -4.39 0.19
CA PHE A 50 14.53 -3.48 1.21
C PHE A 50 15.68 -2.72 1.86
N ASP A 51 15.61 -1.39 1.82
CA ASP A 51 16.42 -0.53 2.68
C ASP A 51 15.65 -0.38 4.00
N ILE A 52 16.24 -0.87 5.09
CA ILE A 52 15.61 -0.90 6.42
C ILE A 52 16.06 0.33 7.23
N PHE A 53 15.11 1.05 7.79
CA PHE A 53 15.35 2.24 8.62
C PHE A 53 15.02 2.01 10.09
N ASP A 54 14.04 1.13 10.36
CA ASP A 54 13.61 0.76 11.70
C ASP A 54 13.17 -0.72 11.70
N GLU A 55 13.86 -1.54 12.50
CA GLU A 55 13.60 -2.97 12.66
C GLU A 55 12.60 -3.28 13.78
N THR A 56 12.14 -2.26 14.52
CA THR A 56 11.14 -2.45 15.58
C THR A 56 9.91 -3.15 14.98
N PRO A 57 9.37 -4.21 15.61
CA PRO A 57 8.17 -4.86 15.11
C PRO A 57 6.98 -3.89 15.02
N TRP A 58 6.03 -4.19 14.12
CA TRP A 58 4.73 -3.53 14.16
C TRP A 58 3.92 -4.07 15.35
N PRO A 59 3.14 -3.23 16.06
CA PRO A 59 2.26 -3.69 17.14
C PRO A 59 1.03 -4.39 16.55
N LEU A 60 1.20 -5.66 16.18
CA LEU A 60 0.20 -6.45 15.44
C LEU A 60 -1.11 -6.64 16.23
N GLU A 61 -1.05 -6.57 17.56
CA GLU A 61 -2.19 -6.57 18.46
C GLU A 61 -3.15 -5.38 18.24
N ARG A 62 -2.69 -4.31 17.58
CA ARG A 62 -3.50 -3.14 17.23
C ARG A 62 -4.16 -3.23 15.85
N LEU A 63 -3.98 -4.33 15.12
CA LEU A 63 -4.60 -4.52 13.81
C LEU A 63 -6.12 -4.63 13.95
N VAL A 64 -6.83 -3.85 13.13
CA VAL A 64 -8.29 -3.90 13.02
C VAL A 64 -8.66 -4.35 11.60
N PRO A 65 -9.60 -5.32 11.44
CA PRO A 65 -10.06 -5.75 10.13
C PRO A 65 -10.91 -4.65 9.48
N LEU A 66 -10.76 -4.51 8.17
CA LEU A 66 -11.56 -3.60 7.33
C LEU A 66 -12.48 -4.44 6.45
N GLU A 67 -13.52 -4.99 7.05
CA GLU A 67 -14.57 -5.72 6.32
C GLU A 67 -15.49 -4.73 5.62
N VAL A 68 -15.73 -4.94 4.32
CA VAL A 68 -16.48 -4.01 3.48
C VAL A 68 -17.33 -4.74 2.45
N LYS A 69 -18.40 -4.09 2.00
CA LYS A 69 -19.24 -4.56 0.91
C LYS A 69 -18.65 -4.19 -0.44
N THR A 70 -19.02 -4.98 -1.46
CA THR A 70 -18.75 -4.69 -2.88
C THR A 70 -19.09 -3.23 -3.21
N GLY A 71 -18.21 -2.57 -3.97
CA GLY A 71 -18.35 -1.16 -4.35
C GLY A 71 -17.74 -0.17 -3.34
N THR A 72 -17.31 -0.63 -2.16
CA THR A 72 -16.64 0.24 -1.18
C THR A 72 -15.24 0.63 -1.65
N LEU A 73 -14.91 1.92 -1.53
CA LEU A 73 -13.55 2.45 -1.66
C LEU A 73 -12.92 2.62 -0.27
N ILE A 74 -11.79 1.97 -0.04
CA ILE A 74 -10.91 2.24 1.10
C ILE A 74 -9.79 3.16 0.62
N VAL A 75 -9.63 4.31 1.29
CA VAL A 75 -8.55 5.27 1.04
C VAL A 75 -7.45 5.06 2.08
N LEU A 76 -6.23 4.78 1.62
CA LEU A 76 -5.07 4.44 2.44
C LEU A 76 -4.03 5.56 2.36
N ASN A 77 -3.63 6.10 3.51
CA ASN A 77 -2.43 6.93 3.60
C ASN A 77 -1.20 6.07 3.24
N GLY A 78 -0.25 6.60 2.46
CA GLY A 78 0.93 5.86 2.00
C GLY A 78 1.88 5.37 3.09
N LEU A 79 1.77 5.89 4.32
CA LEU A 79 2.51 5.43 5.49
C LEU A 79 1.71 4.50 6.40
N LEU A 80 0.42 4.25 6.12
CA LEU A 80 -0.41 3.41 6.96
C LEU A 80 0.03 1.94 6.86
N PRO A 81 0.54 1.31 7.94
CA PRO A 81 0.82 -0.11 7.93
C PRO A 81 -0.50 -0.89 7.78
N HIS A 82 -0.55 -1.71 6.74
CA HIS A 82 -1.69 -2.57 6.42
C HIS A 82 -1.21 -3.89 5.82
N LEU A 83 -2.04 -4.92 5.95
CA LEU A 83 -1.82 -6.25 5.38
C LEU A 83 -3.14 -6.89 4.99
N SER A 84 -3.08 -8.02 4.29
CA SER A 84 -4.20 -8.95 4.16
C SER A 84 -3.75 -10.33 4.59
N ARG A 85 -4.63 -11.08 5.26
CA ARG A 85 -4.40 -12.50 5.53
C ARG A 85 -4.72 -13.34 4.30
N ALA A 86 -4.23 -14.58 4.28
CA ALA A 86 -4.58 -15.53 3.24
C ALA A 86 -6.09 -15.80 3.22
N ASN A 87 -6.69 -15.84 2.04
CA ASN A 87 -8.08 -16.25 1.84
C ASN A 87 -8.19 -17.76 2.09
N ARG A 88 -9.06 -18.15 3.04
CA ARG A 88 -9.32 -19.56 3.39
C ARG A 88 -10.76 -20.00 3.06
N SER A 89 -11.53 -19.11 2.42
CA SER A 89 -12.90 -19.37 2.02
C SER A 89 -12.97 -20.02 0.63
N SER A 90 -14.18 -20.41 0.22
CA SER A 90 -14.47 -20.87 -1.15
C SER A 90 -14.76 -19.73 -2.13
N ARG A 91 -14.67 -18.46 -1.71
CA ARG A 91 -15.02 -17.29 -2.51
C ARG A 91 -13.79 -16.43 -2.78
N SER A 92 -13.72 -15.83 -3.96
CA SER A 92 -12.73 -14.82 -4.30
C SER A 92 -12.88 -13.54 -3.47
N ARG A 93 -11.86 -12.68 -3.57
CA ARG A 93 -11.85 -11.31 -3.04
C ARG A 93 -11.13 -10.39 -4.03
N HIS A 94 -11.74 -10.22 -5.19
CA HIS A 94 -11.24 -9.33 -6.22
C HIS A 94 -11.30 -7.88 -5.75
N ALA A 95 -10.24 -7.15 -6.06
CA ALA A 95 -10.12 -5.74 -5.76
C ALA A 95 -9.32 -5.06 -6.86
N TYR A 96 -9.68 -3.81 -7.14
CA TYR A 96 -8.89 -2.95 -8.01
C TYR A 96 -8.13 -1.95 -7.14
N THR A 97 -6.86 -1.69 -7.46
CA THR A 97 -6.06 -0.74 -6.68
C THR A 97 -5.37 0.27 -7.58
N LEU A 98 -5.41 1.53 -7.16
CA LEU A 98 -4.69 2.64 -7.77
C LEU A 98 -3.87 3.33 -6.70
N HIS A 99 -2.64 3.74 -7.02
CA HIS A 99 -1.87 4.64 -6.18
C HIS A 99 -1.70 5.96 -6.90
N VAL A 100 -2.00 7.05 -6.19
CA VAL A 100 -1.80 8.43 -6.67
C VAL A 100 -0.78 9.11 -5.78
N ALA A 101 -0.06 10.08 -6.32
CA ALA A 101 0.92 10.87 -5.58
C ALA A 101 0.87 12.33 -6.06
N ASP A 102 1.27 13.24 -5.17
CA ASP A 102 1.39 14.66 -5.49
C ASP A 102 2.57 14.88 -6.46
N ALA A 103 2.26 15.42 -7.64
CA ALA A 103 3.22 15.66 -8.73
C ALA A 103 4.29 16.70 -8.37
N GLN A 104 4.08 17.50 -7.32
CA GLN A 104 5.07 18.45 -6.82
C GLN A 104 6.12 17.80 -5.90
N ARG A 105 6.00 16.50 -5.62
CA ARG A 105 6.94 15.76 -4.76
C ARG A 105 7.98 15.04 -5.59
N ILE A 106 9.15 14.86 -4.98
CA ILE A 106 10.22 14.08 -5.58
C ILE A 106 9.77 12.62 -5.62
N TYR A 107 9.77 12.03 -6.82
CA TYR A 107 9.63 10.59 -7.02
C TYR A 107 11.04 9.99 -7.21
N PRO A 108 11.61 9.33 -6.19
CA PRO A 108 12.99 8.89 -6.27
C PRO A 108 13.27 7.91 -7.41
N SER A 109 14.43 8.05 -8.03
CA SER A 109 14.89 7.19 -9.15
C SER A 109 15.16 5.74 -8.71
N ASP A 110 15.33 5.51 -7.41
CA ASP A 110 15.49 4.20 -6.79
C ASP A 110 14.16 3.53 -6.43
N ASN A 111 13.00 4.16 -6.65
CA ASN A 111 11.72 3.44 -6.52
C ASN A 111 11.70 2.24 -7.47
N TRP A 112 11.21 1.10 -6.98
CA TRP A 112 11.18 -0.14 -7.77
C TRP A 112 10.43 0.03 -9.09
N LEU A 113 9.31 0.77 -9.07
CA LEU A 113 8.53 1.13 -10.24
C LEU A 113 9.09 2.42 -10.85
N GLN A 114 9.63 2.31 -12.05
CA GLN A 114 9.98 3.44 -12.91
C GLN A 114 9.21 3.30 -14.21
N ARG A 115 8.73 4.43 -14.74
CA ARG A 115 8.04 4.50 -16.02
C ARG A 115 9.00 4.99 -17.10
N SER A 116 8.92 4.43 -18.30
CA SER A 116 9.69 4.92 -19.45
C SER A 116 9.15 6.27 -19.91
N ALA A 117 9.96 7.01 -20.68
CA ALA A 117 9.53 8.25 -21.31
C ALA A 117 8.32 8.06 -22.26
N SER A 118 8.14 6.86 -22.82
CA SER A 118 6.99 6.52 -23.68
C SER A 118 5.69 6.24 -22.92
N LEU A 119 5.77 5.98 -21.62
CA LEU A 119 4.60 5.71 -20.76
C LEU A 119 4.76 6.43 -19.42
N PRO A 120 4.86 7.77 -19.40
CA PRO A 120 5.10 8.51 -18.17
C PRO A 120 3.91 8.36 -17.22
N PHE A 121 4.16 8.59 -15.92
CA PHE A 121 3.05 8.80 -14.99
C PHE A 121 2.20 9.99 -15.48
N ARG A 122 0.88 9.85 -15.41
CA ARG A 122 -0.08 10.89 -15.83
C ARG A 122 -0.84 11.39 -14.62
N GLY A 123 -0.99 12.71 -14.54
CA GLY A 123 -1.90 13.38 -13.61
C GLY A 123 -3.23 13.72 -14.27
N PHE A 124 -4.02 14.54 -13.57
CA PHE A 124 -5.23 15.19 -14.07
C PHE A 124 -4.99 16.70 -14.24
#